data_AF-A0A848L3N8-F1
#
_entry.id   AF-A0A848L3N8-F1
#
_cell.length_a   1.000
_cell.length_b   1.000
_cell.length_c   1.000
_cell.angle_alpha   90.00
_cell.angle_beta   90.00
_cell.angle_gamma   90.00
#
_symmetry.space_group_name_H-M   'P 1'
#
loop_
_entity.id
_entity.type
_entity.pdbx_description
1 polymer ?
#
loop_
_entity_poly.entity_id
_entity_poly.type
_entity_poly.pdbx_seq_one_letter_code
_entity_poly.pdbx_strand_id
1 'polypeptide(L)' 'TVFGSVASDPTVSRLISALAADAPAALTAINTARAAARATCWSLADSVAPDHDASVAAPLIIDLDATLL' A
#
# COMPACT_ATOMS: atom_id res chain seq x y z
N THR A 1 -18.76 17.00 -14.78
CA THR A 1 -18.39 15.73 -15.44
C THR A 1 -19.42 14.69 -15.05
N VAL A 2 -19.84 13.81 -15.97
CA VAL A 2 -20.96 12.86 -15.72
C VAL A 2 -20.58 11.71 -14.79
N PHE A 3 -19.29 11.54 -14.49
CA PHE A 3 -18.81 10.55 -13.54
C PHE A 3 -18.02 11.28 -12.44
N GLY A 4 -18.35 10.99 -11.17
CA GLY A 4 -17.64 11.51 -9.99
C GLY A 4 -16.25 10.87 -9.85
N SER A 5 -15.57 11.09 -8.72
CA SER A 5 -14.23 10.54 -8.44
C SER A 5 -14.19 9.02 -8.25
N VAL A 6 -15.34 8.35 -8.34
CA VAL A 6 -15.48 6.91 -8.11
C VAL A 6 -15.47 6.18 -9.45
N ALA A 7 -14.57 5.20 -9.58
CA ALA A 7 -14.52 4.35 -10.76
C ALA A 7 -15.79 3.51 -10.88
N SER A 8 -16.31 3.38 -12.11
CA SER A 8 -17.44 2.49 -12.40
C SER A 8 -17.02 1.01 -12.39
N ASP A 9 -17.96 0.09 -12.14
CA ASP A 9 -17.72 -1.35 -12.17
C ASP A 9 -16.99 -1.85 -13.43
N PRO A 10 -17.34 -1.43 -14.66
CA PRO A 10 -16.59 -1.84 -15.86
C PRO A 10 -15.15 -1.31 -15.88
N THR A 11 -14.86 -0.20 -15.20
CA THR A 11 -13.51 0.34 -15.09
C THR A 11 -12.70 -0.49 -14.09
N VAL A 12 -13.29 -0.80 -12.93
CA VAL A 12 -12.66 -1.66 -11.91
C VAL A 12 -12.37 -3.05 -12.48
N SER A 13 -13.36 -3.67 -13.14
CA SER A 13 -13.23 -5.01 -13.71
C SER A 13 -12.11 -5.09 -14.75
N ARG A 14 -12.04 -4.14 -15.70
CA ARG A 14 -10.96 -4.10 -16.70
C ARG A 14 -9.58 -3.90 -16.09
N LEU A 15 -9.47 -3.07 -15.05
CA LEU A 15 -8.20 -2.86 -14.35
C LEU A 15 -7.74 -4.16 -13.68
N ILE A 16 -8.64 -4.87 -12.99
CA ILE A 16 -8.32 -6.16 -12.36
C ILE A 16 -7.85 -7.16 -13.42
N SER A 17 -8.56 -7.28 -14.55
CA SER A 17 -8.13 -8.17 -15.64
C SER A 17 -6.75 -7.80 -16.20
N ALA A 18 -6.45 -6.50 -16.35
CA ALA A 18 -5.16 -6.04 -16.84
C ALA A 18 -4.03 -6.35 -15.85
N LEU A 19 -4.22 -6.12 -14.55
CA LEU A 19 -3.24 -6.44 -13.52
C LEU A 19 -3.04 -7.96 -13.38
N ALA A 20 -4.10 -8.75 -13.51
CA ALA A 20 -4.04 -10.20 -13.43
C ALA A 20 -3.29 -10.86 -14.60
N ALA A 21 -3.11 -10.15 -15.72
CA ALA A 21 -2.31 -10.64 -16.84
C ALA A 21 -0.83 -10.86 -16.49
N ASP A 22 -0.32 -10.13 -15.49
CA ASP A 22 1.00 -10.33 -14.88
C ASP A 22 0.92 -10.04 -13.37
N ALA A 23 0.34 -10.98 -12.63
CA ALA A 23 0.14 -10.84 -11.19
C ALA A 23 1.45 -10.61 -10.40
N PRO A 24 2.57 -11.31 -10.67
CA PRO A 24 3.83 -11.04 -9.97
C PRO A 24 4.35 -9.62 -10.16
N ALA A 25 4.31 -9.08 -11.39
CA ALA A 25 4.72 -7.70 -11.65
C ALA A 25 3.78 -6.69 -10.98
N ALA A 26 2.46 -6.93 -11.05
CA ALA A 26 1.46 -6.08 -10.41
C ALA A 26 1.65 -6.02 -8.89
N LEU A 27 1.82 -7.17 -8.24
CA LEU A 27 2.05 -7.23 -6.79
C LEU A 27 3.37 -6.53 -6.40
N THR A 28 4.43 -6.69 -7.20
CA THR A 28 5.70 -5.99 -6.98
C THR A 28 5.53 -4.47 -7.04
N ALA A 29 4.78 -3.98 -8.04
CA ALA A 29 4.50 -2.55 -8.19
C ALA A 29 3.65 -2.01 -7.04
N ILE A 30 2.59 -2.72 -6.64
CA ILE A 30 1.72 -2.35 -5.51
C ILE A 30 2.53 -2.30 -4.20
N ASN A 31 3.33 -3.33 -3.92
CA ASN A 31 4.17 -3.38 -2.73
C ASN A 31 5.17 -2.23 -2.69
N THR A 32 5.78 -1.90 -3.83
CA THR A 32 6.71 -0.76 -3.95
C THR A 32 5.99 0.56 -3.66
N ALA A 33 4.82 0.78 -4.27
CA ALA A 33 4.03 1.99 -4.05
C ALA A 33 3.59 2.13 -2.58
N ARG A 34 3.13 1.04 -1.96
CA ARG A 34 2.73 1.03 -0.54
C ARG A 34 3.89 1.29 0.40
N ALA A 35 5.07 0.74 0.12
CA ALA A 35 6.28 1.01 0.89
C ALA A 35 6.68 2.50 0.82
N ALA A 36 6.65 3.10 -0.37
CA ALA A 36 6.93 4.52 -0.56
C ALA A 36 5.91 5.42 0.16
N ALA A 37 4.62 5.08 0.06
CA ALA A 37 3.56 5.80 0.75
C ALA A 37 3.73 5.74 2.28
N ARG A 38 4.05 4.55 2.82
CA ARG A 38 4.33 4.37 4.25
C ARG A 38 5.52 5.18 4.71
N ALA A 39 6.64 5.14 3.98
CA ALA A 39 7.83 5.93 4.29
C ALA A 39 7.52 7.43 4.34
N THR A 40 6.70 7.91 3.40
CA THR A 40 6.24 9.31 3.38
C THR A 40 5.37 9.61 4.60
N CYS A 41 4.36 8.80 4.89
CA CYS A 41 3.48 9.00 6.03
C CYS A 41 4.24 8.98 7.36
N TRP A 42 5.20 8.07 7.54
CA TRP A 42 6.00 7.96 8.74
C TRP A 42 6.96 9.14 8.89
N SER A 43 7.62 9.55 7.81
CA SER A 43 8.44 10.77 7.82
C SER A 43 7.63 12.02 8.20
N LEU A 44 6.35 12.11 7.80
CA LEU A 44 5.48 13.22 8.17
C LEU A 44 4.95 13.12 9.61
N ALA A 45 4.90 11.92 10.16
CA ALA A 45 4.44 11.63 11.52
C ALA A 45 5.52 11.90 12.59
N ASP A 46 6.80 11.93 12.21
CA ASP A 46 7.92 12.23 13.11
C ASP A 46 7.88 11.40 14.41
N SER A 47 7.78 12.02 15.58
CA SER A 47 7.79 11.32 16.89
C SER A 47 6.56 10.46 17.17
N VAL A 48 5.49 10.59 16.38
CA VAL A 48 4.32 9.71 16.45
C VAL A 48 4.34 8.60 15.40
N ALA A 49 5.39 8.51 14.58
CA ALA A 49 5.59 7.40 13.66
C ALA A 49 5.85 6.11 14.45
N PRO A 50 5.30 4.97 14.02
CA PRO A 50 5.43 3.71 14.76
C PRO A 50 6.87 3.19 14.79
N ASP A 51 7.73 3.63 13.87
CA ASP A 51 9.14 3.27 13.78
C ASP A 51 10.10 4.25 14.47
N HIS A 52 9.61 5.33 15.09
CA HIS A 52 10.45 6.42 15.64
C HIS A 52 11.56 5.93 16.58
N ASP A 53 11.23 5.06 17.53
CA ASP A 53 12.16 4.46 18.50
C ASP A 53 12.48 2.98 18.19
N ALA A 54 12.13 2.52 16.99
CA ALA A 54 12.33 1.13 16.62
C ALA A 54 13.82 0.80 16.53
N SER A 55 14.23 -0.25 17.23
CA SER A 55 15.59 -0.76 17.24
C SER A 55 15.61 -2.28 17.28
N VAL A 56 16.79 -2.89 17.18
CA VAL A 56 16.92 -4.35 17.32
C VAL A 56 16.45 -4.83 18.71
N ALA A 57 16.66 -4.01 19.76
CA ALA A 57 16.24 -4.32 21.13
C ALA A 57 14.75 -4.01 21.39
N ALA A 58 14.16 -3.13 20.59
CA ALA A 58 12.75 -2.73 20.65
C ALA A 58 12.18 -2.64 19.23
N PRO A 59 11.91 -3.78 18.57
CA PRO A 59 11.52 -3.78 17.17
C PRO A 59 10.09 -3.27 16.98
N LEU A 60 9.81 -2.73 15.79
CA LEU A 60 8.44 -2.47 15.36
C LEU A 60 7.69 -3.80 15.25
N ILE A 61 6.60 -3.94 16.00
CA ILE A 61 5.71 -5.11 15.93
C ILE A 61 4.67 -4.87 14.84
N ILE A 62 4.62 -5.79 13.87
CA ILE A 62 3.69 -5.75 12.75
C ILE A 62 2.73 -6.93 12.90
N ASP A 63 1.43 -6.67 12.83
CA ASP A 63 0.42 -7.71 12.72
C ASP A 63 0.49 -8.36 11.33
N LEU A 64 0.69 -9.68 11.31
CA LEU A 64 0.86 -10.45 10.06
C LEU A 64 -0.47 -10.66 9.33
N ASP A 65 -1.59 -10.56 10.06
CA ASP A 65 -2.94 -10.74 9.50
C ASP A 65 -3.48 -9.44 8.87
N ALA A 66 -2.74 -8.33 8.99
CA ALA A 66 -2.97 -7.15 8.16
C ALA A 66 -2.84 -7.59 6.71
N THR A 67 -3.93 -7.53 5.94
CA THR A 67 -4.02 -8.00 4.54
C THR A 67 -2.89 -7.37 3.70
N LEU A 68 -1.75 -8.06 3.65
CA LEU A 68 -0.51 -7.62 3.04
C LEU A 68 -0.37 -8.33 1.70
N LEU A 69 -1.28 -7.94 0.81
CA LEU A 69 -1.09 -7.79 -0.62
C LEU A 69 -1.67 -6.42 -1.00
#